data_AF-A0A0U3B1K8-F1
#
_entry.id   AF-A0A0U3B1K8-F1
#
_cell.length_a   1.000
_cell.length_b   1.000
_cell.length_c   1.000
_cell.angle_alpha   90.00
_cell.angle_beta   90.00
_cell.angle_gamma   90.00
#
_symmetry.space_group_name_H-M   'P 1'
#
loop_
_entity.id
_entity.type
_entity.pdbx_description
1 polymer ?
#
loop_
_entity_poly.entity_id
_entity_poly.type
_entity_poly.pdbx_seq_one_letter_code
_entity_poly.pdbx_strand_id
1 'polypeptide(L)'
;MGQFDMGAPLIRTQDEQTINLLDELDIAGVARRWHVTAADCYQPHSTTPNVQVQSTDDSFYVFTPGMNAACRYWLQGSKLITSARISHLQQTTAGWLLWDQQQGQYGTFDWVIVTAPWPQAQLLLAEHYAGLPPQAESHWLACRAVAMQFAQPVSHDTELVYLHNSPLQLLVCDSAKPGRQQQSGQTWVAHFSHAASTEHQNSDDNSWSESACAQMAAVFGQVNLKPQHSYQHYWRYARLSHQGTLPGMLSDPALKLAAAGDWSFGGSIPSAIKAATGLHSQLAQIL
;
A
#
# COMPACT_ATOMS: atom_id res chain seq x y z
N MET A 1 0.47 -0.15 -21.68
CA MET A 1 1.10 -0.28 -20.35
C MET A 1 0.59 -1.55 -19.71
N GLY A 2 1.50 -2.38 -19.19
CA GLY A 2 1.15 -3.61 -18.47
C GLY A 2 0.55 -3.35 -17.10
N GLN A 3 0.17 -4.42 -16.40
CA GLN A 3 -0.32 -4.38 -15.01
C GLN A 3 0.88 -4.26 -14.05
N PHE A 4 0.86 -3.31 -13.11
CA PHE A 4 1.91 -3.16 -12.08
C PHE A 4 1.38 -2.63 -10.74
N ASP A 5 2.04 -2.95 -9.63
CA ASP A 5 1.63 -2.49 -8.29
C ASP A 5 2.51 -1.33 -7.80
N MET A 6 1.91 -0.13 -7.68
CA MET A 6 2.60 1.07 -7.18
C MET A 6 2.53 1.25 -5.65
N GLY A 7 1.64 0.49 -4.99
CA GLY A 7 1.36 0.57 -3.56
C GLY A 7 2.18 -0.45 -2.76
N ALA A 8 1.54 -1.23 -1.90
CA ALA A 8 2.21 -2.33 -1.22
C ALA A 8 2.75 -3.35 -2.24
N PRO A 9 4.07 -3.58 -2.33
CA PRO A 9 4.63 -4.42 -3.38
C PRO A 9 4.51 -5.91 -3.08
N LEU A 10 4.45 -6.27 -1.80
CA LEU A 10 4.40 -7.64 -1.28
C LEU A 10 3.86 -7.63 0.15
N ILE A 11 3.57 -8.82 0.68
CA ILE A 11 3.11 -9.04 2.04
C ILE A 11 4.14 -9.89 2.77
N ARG A 12 4.75 -9.30 3.80
CA ARG A 12 5.61 -9.99 4.77
C ARG A 12 4.85 -10.13 6.08
N THR A 13 4.77 -11.33 6.62
CA THR A 13 4.12 -11.58 7.91
C THR A 13 4.69 -12.83 8.57
N GLN A 14 4.68 -12.84 9.90
CA GLN A 14 4.92 -14.02 10.74
C GLN A 14 3.68 -14.37 11.58
N ASP A 15 2.60 -13.59 11.45
CA ASP A 15 1.35 -13.79 12.18
C ASP A 15 0.58 -14.98 11.59
N GLU A 16 0.36 -16.01 12.39
CA GLU A 16 -0.25 -17.28 11.96
C GLU A 16 -1.67 -17.09 11.40
N GLN A 17 -2.46 -16.19 12.00
CA GLN A 17 -3.82 -15.93 11.52
C GLN A 17 -3.81 -15.30 10.12
N THR A 18 -2.92 -14.34 9.89
CA THR A 18 -2.71 -13.73 8.58
C THR A 18 -2.19 -14.76 7.57
N ILE A 19 -1.26 -15.63 7.97
CA ILE A 19 -0.73 -16.69 7.10
C ILE A 19 -1.84 -17.63 6.66
N ASN A 20 -2.66 -18.12 7.60
CA ASN A 20 -3.78 -19.01 7.29
C ASN A 20 -4.77 -18.39 6.30
N LEU A 21 -5.12 -17.12 6.48
CA LEU A 21 -5.98 -16.40 5.52
C LEU A 21 -5.34 -16.31 4.13
N LEU A 22 -4.03 -16.03 4.06
CA LEU A 22 -3.32 -15.93 2.79
C LEU A 22 -3.20 -17.28 2.09
N ASP A 23 -3.06 -18.38 2.84
CA ASP A 23 -3.08 -19.74 2.33
C ASP A 23 -4.47 -20.14 1.79
N GLU A 24 -5.55 -19.75 2.47
CA GLU A 24 -6.92 -19.92 1.95
C GLU A 24 -7.14 -19.15 0.65
N LEU A 25 -6.64 -17.92 0.58
CA LEU A 25 -6.68 -17.12 -0.65
C LEU A 25 -5.78 -17.69 -1.75
N ASP A 26 -4.72 -18.41 -1.40
CA ASP A 26 -3.90 -19.14 -2.36
C ASP A 26 -4.70 -20.30 -2.97
N ILE A 27 -5.37 -21.11 -2.15
CA ILE A 27 -6.27 -22.16 -2.65
C ILE A 27 -7.35 -21.57 -3.58
N ALA A 28 -7.89 -20.39 -3.24
CA ALA A 28 -8.88 -19.67 -4.05
C ALA A 28 -8.33 -18.99 -5.31
N GLY A 29 -7.01 -19.01 -5.56
CA GLY A 29 -6.40 -18.38 -6.74
C GLY A 29 -6.21 -16.86 -6.63
N VAL A 30 -6.32 -16.29 -5.43
CA VAL A 30 -6.29 -14.84 -5.18
C VAL A 30 -4.94 -14.38 -4.62
N ALA A 31 -4.24 -15.24 -3.88
CA ALA A 31 -2.89 -15.00 -3.38
C ALA A 31 -1.91 -16.06 -3.90
N ARG A 32 -0.61 -15.78 -3.88
CA ARG A 32 0.43 -16.76 -4.14
C ARG A 32 1.65 -16.45 -3.29
N ARG A 33 2.39 -17.48 -2.89
CA ARG A 33 3.79 -17.30 -2.46
C ARG A 33 4.65 -16.89 -3.66
N TRP A 34 5.37 -15.80 -3.50
CA TRP A 34 6.39 -15.32 -4.41
C TRP A 34 7.75 -15.63 -3.82
N HIS A 35 8.43 -16.61 -4.42
CA HIS A 35 9.83 -16.92 -4.16
C HIS A 35 10.68 -15.95 -4.96
N VAL A 36 11.55 -15.20 -4.29
CA VAL A 36 12.32 -14.13 -4.90
C VAL A 36 13.74 -14.13 -4.37
N THR A 37 14.72 -13.86 -5.23
CA THR A 37 16.07 -13.58 -4.78
C THR A 37 16.15 -12.11 -4.39
N ALA A 38 16.34 -11.84 -3.10
CA ALA A 38 16.48 -10.48 -2.58
C ALA A 38 17.95 -10.06 -2.48
N ALA A 39 18.22 -8.76 -2.55
CA ALA A 39 19.54 -8.19 -2.31
C ALA A 39 19.47 -6.93 -1.46
N ASP A 40 20.47 -6.71 -0.62
CA ASP A 40 20.74 -5.43 0.00
C ASP A 40 21.79 -4.67 -0.80
N CYS A 41 21.50 -3.41 -1.11
CA CYS A 41 22.45 -2.50 -1.73
C CYS A 41 22.76 -1.37 -0.75
N TYR A 42 23.99 -1.33 -0.27
CA TYR A 42 24.50 -0.20 0.50
C TYR A 42 25.16 0.78 -0.46
N GLN A 43 24.66 2.02 -0.53
CA GLN A 43 25.32 3.08 -1.30
C GLN A 43 26.32 3.83 -0.42
N PRO A 44 27.64 3.63 -0.60
CA PRO A 44 28.63 4.48 0.06
C PRO A 44 28.66 5.87 -0.60
N HIS A 45 29.02 6.90 0.17
CA HIS A 45 29.10 8.28 -0.32
C HIS A 45 30.17 8.55 -1.41
N SER A 46 31.00 7.57 -1.78
CA SER A 46 32.17 7.81 -2.66
C SER A 46 32.66 6.64 -3.53
N THR A 47 31.93 5.52 -3.66
CA THR A 47 32.35 4.36 -4.48
C THR A 47 31.18 3.61 -5.14
N THR A 48 31.49 2.68 -6.03
CA THR A 48 30.54 1.73 -6.65
C THR A 48 29.61 1.09 -5.61
N PRO A 49 28.29 0.96 -5.87
CA PRO A 49 27.36 0.35 -4.94
C PRO A 49 27.81 -1.06 -4.52
N ASN A 50 27.71 -1.36 -3.22
CA ASN A 50 27.98 -2.70 -2.72
C ASN A 50 26.66 -3.47 -2.64
N VAL A 51 26.43 -4.32 -3.64
CA VAL A 51 25.24 -5.19 -3.71
C VAL A 51 25.59 -6.54 -3.09
N GLN A 52 24.90 -6.86 -2.01
CA GLN A 52 24.99 -8.13 -1.29
C GLN A 52 23.70 -8.90 -1.54
N VAL A 53 23.79 -9.99 -2.31
CA VAL A 53 22.66 -10.90 -2.51
C VAL A 53 22.39 -11.60 -1.17
N GLN A 54 21.15 -11.51 -0.69
CA GLN A 54 20.72 -12.26 0.49
C GLN A 54 20.55 -13.71 0.06
N SER A 55 21.28 -14.64 0.70
CA SER A 55 21.15 -16.08 0.43
C SER A 55 20.05 -16.74 1.27
N THR A 56 18.98 -16.01 1.60
CA THR A 56 17.82 -16.57 2.29
C THR A 56 16.71 -16.85 1.29
N ASP A 57 16.10 -18.04 1.38
CA ASP A 57 14.85 -18.36 0.69
C ASP A 57 13.69 -17.56 1.32
N ASP A 58 13.72 -16.24 1.15
CA ASP A 58 12.63 -15.37 1.56
C ASP A 58 11.47 -15.58 0.60
N SER A 59 10.33 -16.01 1.15
CA SER A 59 9.06 -16.04 0.42
C SER A 59 8.12 -14.98 0.97
N PHE A 60 7.51 -14.22 0.07
CA PHE A 60 6.50 -13.24 0.40
C PHE A 60 5.16 -13.65 -0.20
N TYR A 61 4.06 -13.18 0.35
CA TYR A 61 2.78 -13.29 -0.36
C TYR A 61 2.58 -12.11 -1.29
N VAL A 62 1.97 -12.37 -2.43
CA VAL A 62 1.40 -11.34 -3.31
C VAL A 62 -0.02 -11.74 -3.67
N PHE A 63 -0.89 -10.77 -3.93
CA PHE A 63 -2.17 -11.07 -4.57
C PHE A 63 -2.00 -11.17 -6.08
N THR A 64 -2.74 -12.08 -6.71
CA THR A 64 -2.62 -12.41 -8.13
C THR A 64 -3.97 -12.25 -8.84
N PRO A 65 -3.98 -11.77 -10.11
CA PRO A 65 -2.82 -11.40 -10.92
C PRO A 65 -2.19 -10.05 -10.53
N GLY A 66 -2.70 -9.37 -9.51
CA GLY A 66 -2.00 -8.22 -8.90
C GLY A 66 -2.59 -7.81 -7.57
N MET A 67 -1.96 -6.83 -6.90
CA MET A 67 -2.24 -6.56 -5.48
C MET A 67 -3.68 -6.09 -5.19
N ASN A 68 -4.40 -5.61 -6.19
CA ASN A 68 -5.81 -5.24 -6.06
C ASN A 68 -6.80 -6.41 -6.23
N ALA A 69 -6.32 -7.63 -6.50
CA ALA A 69 -7.17 -8.80 -6.72
C ALA A 69 -7.93 -9.21 -5.45
N ALA A 70 -7.31 -9.12 -4.27
CA ALA A 70 -7.98 -9.40 -3.00
C ALA A 70 -9.16 -8.47 -2.76
N CYS A 71 -9.02 -7.16 -3.04
CA CYS A 71 -10.13 -6.22 -2.92
C CYS A 71 -11.30 -6.61 -3.83
N ARG A 72 -11.02 -7.00 -5.10
CA ARG A 72 -12.07 -7.48 -6.02
C ARG A 72 -12.74 -8.75 -5.52
N TYR A 73 -11.97 -9.68 -4.96
CA TYR A 73 -12.47 -10.93 -4.41
C TYR A 73 -13.41 -10.67 -3.22
N TRP A 74 -13.00 -9.85 -2.25
CA TRP A 74 -13.82 -9.54 -1.07
C TRP A 74 -15.03 -8.65 -1.37
N LEU A 75 -14.98 -7.84 -2.43
CA LEU A 75 -16.13 -7.02 -2.85
C LEU A 75 -17.21 -7.81 -3.60
N GLN A 76 -17.02 -9.11 -3.86
CA GLN A 76 -18.04 -9.93 -4.50
C GLN A 76 -19.35 -9.90 -3.69
N GLY A 77 -20.47 -9.69 -4.38
CA GLY A 77 -21.78 -9.54 -3.75
C GLY A 77 -22.04 -8.18 -3.09
N SER A 78 -21.06 -7.27 -3.06
CA SER A 78 -21.21 -5.91 -2.52
C SER A 78 -21.43 -4.87 -3.63
N LYS A 79 -22.24 -3.84 -3.34
CA LYS A 79 -22.39 -2.69 -4.24
C LYS A 79 -21.19 -1.75 -4.07
N LEU A 80 -20.36 -1.64 -5.12
CA LEU A 80 -19.27 -0.66 -5.17
C LEU A 80 -19.74 0.64 -5.84
N ILE A 81 -19.58 1.76 -5.14
CA ILE A 81 -19.78 3.10 -5.70
C ILE A 81 -18.42 3.80 -5.75
N THR A 82 -17.96 4.11 -6.96
CA THR A 82 -16.70 4.83 -7.20
C THR A 82 -16.96 6.31 -7.47
N SER A 83 -15.90 7.13 -7.45
CA SER A 83 -15.99 8.58 -7.68
C SER A 83 -16.87 9.34 -6.67
N ALA A 84 -17.15 8.72 -5.52
CA ALA A 84 -17.96 9.28 -4.44
C ALA A 84 -17.10 9.47 -3.18
N ARG A 85 -16.45 10.64 -3.06
CA ARG A 85 -15.69 10.98 -1.85
C ARG A 85 -16.65 11.49 -0.78
N ILE A 86 -16.97 10.63 0.19
CA ILE A 86 -17.77 11.00 1.36
C ILE A 86 -17.05 12.08 2.16
N SER A 87 -17.76 13.16 2.47
CA SER A 87 -17.27 14.33 3.21
C SER A 87 -18.05 14.60 4.49
N HIS A 88 -19.25 14.04 4.65
CA HIS A 88 -20.05 14.24 5.86
C HIS A 88 -20.91 13.02 6.17
N LEU A 89 -21.05 12.73 7.47
CA LEU A 89 -21.87 11.66 8.03
C LEU A 89 -22.94 12.29 8.92
N GLN A 90 -24.19 11.94 8.70
CA GLN A 90 -25.32 12.46 9.47
C GLN A 90 -26.15 11.30 10.04
N GLN A 91 -26.24 11.23 11.36
CA GLN A 91 -27.13 10.30 12.03
C GLN A 91 -28.57 10.86 12.04
N THR A 92 -29.54 10.04 11.66
CA THR A 92 -30.97 10.37 11.70
C THR A 92 -31.74 9.31 12.49
N THR A 93 -33.02 9.55 12.76
CA THR A 93 -33.89 8.53 13.39
C THR A 93 -34.11 7.29 12.52
N ALA A 94 -33.89 7.39 11.20
CA ALA A 94 -34.03 6.29 10.24
C ALA A 94 -32.70 5.58 9.91
N GLY A 95 -31.59 6.01 10.51
CA GLY A 95 -30.25 5.51 10.23
C GLY A 95 -29.30 6.60 9.72
N TRP A 96 -28.19 6.18 9.13
CA TRP A 96 -27.12 7.05 8.65
C TRP A 96 -27.36 7.53 7.21
N LEU A 97 -27.17 8.85 7.01
CA LEU A 97 -27.05 9.48 5.70
C LEU A 97 -25.61 9.92 5.47
N LEU A 98 -25.12 9.70 4.26
CA LEU A 98 -23.77 10.06 3.85
C LEU A 98 -23.87 11.08 2.72
N TRP A 99 -22.99 12.08 2.77
CA TRP A 99 -22.89 13.11 1.74
C TRP A 99 -21.49 13.09 1.13
N ASP A 100 -21.41 13.08 -0.19
CA ASP A 100 -20.15 13.29 -0.89
C ASP A 100 -19.83 14.77 -1.13
N GLN A 101 -18.60 15.02 -1.56
CA GLN A 101 -18.09 16.37 -1.87
C GLN A 101 -18.87 17.10 -2.97
N GLN A 102 -19.68 16.41 -3.78
CA GLN A 102 -20.53 16.96 -4.83
C GLN A 102 -21.99 17.11 -4.37
N GLN A 103 -22.26 16.99 -3.06
CA GLN A 103 -23.60 17.02 -2.47
C GLN A 103 -24.48 15.82 -2.90
N GLY A 104 -23.88 14.73 -3.37
CA GLY A 104 -24.56 13.46 -3.58
C GLY A 104 -24.91 12.81 -2.24
N GLN A 105 -26.15 12.33 -2.10
CA GLN A 105 -26.67 11.71 -0.88
C GLN A 105 -26.78 10.18 -1.03
N TYR A 106 -26.37 9.45 0.01
CA TYR A 106 -26.42 7.99 0.07
C TYR A 106 -27.03 7.50 1.38
N GLY A 107 -27.78 6.39 1.32
CA GLY A 107 -28.44 5.77 2.46
C GLY A 107 -29.96 5.69 2.30
N THR A 108 -30.72 5.45 3.39
CA THR A 108 -30.26 5.30 4.78
C THR A 108 -29.53 3.98 5.03
N PHE A 109 -28.52 3.98 5.92
CA PHE A 109 -27.81 2.78 6.35
C PHE A 109 -27.95 2.53 7.85
N ASP A 110 -28.01 1.27 8.27
CA ASP A 110 -28.05 0.92 9.70
C ASP A 110 -26.72 1.17 10.40
N TRP A 111 -25.61 0.92 9.70
CA TRP A 111 -24.25 1.03 10.21
C TRP A 111 -23.34 1.76 9.22
N VAL A 112 -22.34 2.45 9.75
CA VAL A 112 -21.25 3.04 8.97
C VAL A 112 -19.91 2.54 9.50
N ILE A 113 -19.04 2.07 8.60
CA ILE A 113 -17.67 1.67 8.91
C ILE A 113 -16.71 2.50 8.07
N VAL A 114 -15.83 3.27 8.73
CA VAL A 114 -14.86 4.15 8.08
C VAL A 114 -13.49 3.47 8.01
N THR A 115 -12.99 3.22 6.80
CA THR A 115 -11.72 2.53 6.55
C THR A 115 -10.67 3.35 5.79
N ALA A 116 -10.94 4.64 5.58
CA ALA A 116 -9.99 5.56 4.98
C ALA A 116 -8.72 5.71 5.85
N PRO A 117 -7.58 6.18 5.29
CA PRO A 117 -6.44 6.62 6.08
C PRO A 117 -6.87 7.53 7.23
N TRP A 118 -6.28 7.36 8.41
CA TRP A 118 -6.73 8.04 9.62
C TRP A 118 -6.88 9.58 9.47
N PRO A 119 -5.98 10.34 8.80
CA PRO A 119 -6.21 11.78 8.62
C PRO A 119 -7.52 12.11 7.90
N GLN A 120 -8.01 11.21 7.04
CA GLN A 120 -9.28 11.36 6.34
C GLN A 120 -10.44 10.81 7.16
N ALA A 121 -10.24 9.68 7.86
CA ALA A 121 -11.25 9.10 8.74
C ALA A 121 -11.58 10.05 9.90
N GLN A 122 -10.56 10.66 10.53
CA GLN A 122 -10.71 11.59 11.64
C GLN A 122 -11.66 12.75 11.30
N LEU A 123 -11.59 13.29 10.08
CA LEU A 123 -12.47 14.38 9.63
C LEU A 123 -13.94 13.94 9.58
N LEU A 124 -14.23 12.69 9.21
CA LEU A 124 -15.59 12.15 9.19
C LEU A 124 -16.11 11.80 10.59
N LEU A 125 -15.22 11.52 11.53
CA LEU A 125 -15.53 10.99 12.86
C LEU A 125 -15.58 12.07 13.95
N ALA A 126 -14.97 13.23 13.72
CA ALA A 126 -14.75 14.27 14.74
C ALA A 126 -16.04 14.79 15.39
N GLU A 127 -17.16 14.80 14.65
CA GLU A 127 -18.46 15.24 15.17
C GLU A 127 -19.18 14.14 15.96
N HIS A 128 -18.75 12.89 15.86
CA HIS A 128 -19.45 11.71 16.39
C HIS A 128 -18.72 11.04 17.55
N TYR A 129 -17.40 11.19 17.64
CA TYR A 129 -16.57 10.62 18.69
C TYR A 129 -15.91 11.68 19.56
N ALA A 130 -16.11 11.57 20.87
CA ALA A 130 -15.32 12.34 21.83
C ALA A 130 -13.91 11.74 21.97
N GLY A 131 -12.89 12.61 22.03
CA GLY A 131 -11.53 12.19 22.38
C GLY A 131 -10.80 11.36 21.31
N LEU A 132 -11.09 11.58 20.03
CA LEU A 132 -10.32 10.96 18.95
C LEU A 132 -8.81 11.21 19.14
N PRO A 133 -7.96 10.17 18.97
CA PRO A 133 -6.52 10.31 19.09
C PRO A 133 -5.99 11.46 18.22
N PRO A 134 -5.35 12.50 18.82
CA PRO A 134 -4.75 13.55 18.02
C PRO A 134 -3.60 12.96 17.22
N GLN A 135 -3.42 13.39 15.99
CA GLN A 135 -2.28 12.94 15.21
C GLN A 135 -1.71 14.05 14.34
N ALA A 136 -0.43 14.35 14.58
CA ALA A 136 0.33 15.25 13.74
C ALA A 136 0.47 14.64 12.34
N GLU A 137 0.23 15.45 11.30
CA GLU A 137 0.38 15.03 9.91
C GLU A 137 1.82 14.55 9.62
N SER A 138 2.81 15.06 10.35
CA SER A 138 4.22 14.65 10.26
C SER A 138 4.49 13.17 10.58
N HIS A 139 3.56 12.48 11.28
CA HIS A 139 3.70 11.05 11.54
C HIS A 139 3.22 10.19 10.36
N TRP A 140 2.55 10.77 9.36
CA TRP A 140 2.12 10.06 8.16
C TRP A 140 3.18 10.17 7.09
N LEU A 141 3.88 9.07 6.89
CA LEU A 141 5.01 9.02 5.99
C LEU A 141 4.54 8.92 4.55
N ALA A 142 5.04 9.83 3.71
CA ALA A 142 4.77 9.81 2.29
C ALA A 142 5.71 8.84 1.57
N CYS A 143 5.29 8.30 0.43
CA CYS A 143 6.15 7.48 -0.42
C CYS A 143 5.87 7.81 -1.88
N ARG A 144 6.93 8.12 -2.63
CA ARG A 144 6.85 8.22 -4.08
C ARG A 144 7.24 6.89 -4.70
N ALA A 145 6.39 6.40 -5.60
CA ALA A 145 6.64 5.20 -6.37
C ALA A 145 6.76 5.55 -7.86
N VAL A 146 7.64 4.86 -8.58
CA VAL A 146 7.83 5.00 -10.03
C VAL A 146 7.84 3.61 -10.67
N ALA A 147 6.88 3.33 -11.55
CA ALA A 147 6.92 2.18 -12.45
C ALA A 147 7.69 2.55 -13.71
N MET A 148 8.56 1.64 -14.13
CA MET A 148 9.44 1.78 -15.29
C MET A 148 9.32 0.50 -16.13
N GLN A 149 8.75 0.61 -17.32
CA GLN A 149 8.60 -0.50 -18.26
C GLN A 149 9.70 -0.46 -19.32
N PHE A 150 10.44 -1.55 -19.45
CA PHE A 150 11.54 -1.71 -20.39
C PHE A 150 11.17 -2.70 -21.50
N ALA A 151 11.46 -2.33 -22.74
CA ALA A 151 11.19 -3.17 -23.91
C ALA A 151 12.07 -4.42 -23.93
N GLN A 152 13.34 -4.27 -23.52
CA GLN A 152 14.27 -5.36 -23.32
C GLN A 152 14.41 -5.65 -21.82
N PRO A 153 14.44 -6.91 -21.38
CA PRO A 153 14.71 -7.25 -20.00
C PRO A 153 16.05 -6.63 -19.55
N VAL A 154 16.04 -5.98 -18.39
CA VAL A 154 17.25 -5.53 -17.71
C VAL A 154 17.94 -6.77 -17.14
N SER A 155 19.23 -6.94 -17.39
CA SER A 155 20.00 -8.04 -16.79
C SER A 155 20.14 -7.83 -15.28
N HIS A 156 19.73 -8.82 -14.48
CA HIS A 156 19.76 -8.77 -13.02
C HIS A 156 19.81 -10.20 -12.45
N ASP A 157 20.38 -10.32 -11.25
CA ASP A 157 20.44 -11.59 -10.49
C ASP A 157 19.43 -11.61 -9.31
N THR A 158 18.59 -10.58 -9.19
CA THR A 158 17.69 -10.37 -8.05
C THR A 158 16.43 -9.62 -8.48
N GLU A 159 15.25 -10.06 -8.06
CA GLU A 159 13.97 -9.41 -8.40
C GLU A 159 13.49 -8.42 -7.33
N LEU A 160 14.22 -8.30 -6.21
CA LEU A 160 13.89 -7.45 -5.08
C LEU A 160 15.15 -6.86 -4.45
N VAL A 161 15.33 -5.54 -4.53
CA VAL A 161 16.52 -4.89 -3.96
C VAL A 161 16.11 -3.88 -2.90
N TYR A 162 16.61 -4.06 -1.68
CA TYR A 162 16.53 -3.08 -0.61
C TYR A 162 17.73 -2.15 -0.70
N LEU A 163 17.48 -0.85 -0.78
CA LEU A 163 18.55 0.14 -0.87
C LEU A 163 18.67 0.88 0.46
N HIS A 164 19.88 0.89 1.01
CA HIS A 164 20.21 1.54 2.28
C HIS A 164 21.01 2.80 2.04
N ASN A 165 20.77 3.83 2.88
CA ASN A 165 21.41 5.14 2.78
C ASN A 165 21.25 5.81 1.40
N SER A 166 20.09 5.63 0.79
CA SER A 166 19.77 6.11 -0.56
C SER A 166 18.40 6.80 -0.61
N PRO A 167 18.18 7.76 -1.53
CA PRO A 167 16.85 8.30 -1.80
C PRO A 167 15.87 7.23 -2.26
N LEU A 168 16.35 6.21 -2.97
CA LEU A 168 15.57 5.02 -3.29
C LEU A 168 15.69 4.02 -2.13
N GLN A 169 14.59 3.38 -1.72
CA GLN A 169 14.61 2.38 -0.64
C GLN A 169 14.28 0.97 -1.11
N LEU A 170 13.61 0.84 -2.26
CA LEU A 170 13.18 -0.46 -2.78
C LEU A 170 13.10 -0.44 -4.31
N LEU A 171 13.58 -1.51 -4.93
CA LEU A 171 13.31 -1.87 -6.32
C LEU A 171 12.64 -3.25 -6.35
N VAL A 172 11.59 -3.37 -7.15
CA VAL A 172 10.82 -4.61 -7.31
C VAL A 172 10.63 -4.89 -8.79
N CYS A 173 11.05 -6.06 -9.27
CA CYS A 173 10.71 -6.54 -10.61
C CYS A 173 9.26 -7.03 -10.58
N ASP A 174 8.31 -6.11 -10.74
CA ASP A 174 6.89 -6.39 -10.61
C ASP A 174 6.43 -7.46 -11.61
N SER A 175 7.00 -7.46 -12.82
CA SER A 175 6.72 -8.48 -13.83
C SER A 175 7.19 -9.90 -13.48
N ALA A 176 8.06 -10.06 -12.48
CA ALA A 176 8.49 -11.37 -11.98
C ALA A 176 7.52 -11.97 -10.95
N LYS A 177 6.53 -11.20 -10.47
CA LYS A 177 5.53 -11.72 -9.53
C LYS A 177 4.65 -12.80 -10.18
N PRO A 178 4.20 -13.81 -9.40
CA PRO A 178 3.27 -14.83 -9.87
C PRO A 178 2.02 -14.25 -10.55
N GLY A 179 1.61 -14.87 -11.66
CA GLY A 179 0.40 -14.49 -12.39
C GLY A 179 0.52 -13.24 -13.28
N ARG A 180 1.71 -12.64 -13.39
CA ARG A 180 1.96 -11.50 -14.27
C ARG A 180 2.15 -11.94 -15.72
N GLN A 181 1.54 -11.20 -16.65
CA GLN A 181 1.75 -11.39 -18.08
C GLN A 181 3.06 -10.74 -18.52
N GLN A 182 4.02 -11.52 -18.99
CA GLN A 182 5.35 -11.00 -19.40
C GLN A 182 5.41 -10.52 -20.85
N GLN A 183 4.32 -10.65 -21.61
CA GLN A 183 4.27 -10.34 -23.04
C GLN A 183 4.46 -8.85 -23.38
N SER A 184 4.35 -7.95 -22.39
CA SER A 184 4.47 -6.50 -22.58
C SER A 184 5.83 -5.91 -22.22
N GLY A 185 6.85 -6.73 -21.98
CA GLY A 185 8.16 -6.30 -21.48
C GLY A 185 8.28 -6.36 -19.96
N GLN A 186 9.45 -5.98 -19.45
CA GLN A 186 9.77 -6.07 -18.02
C GLN A 186 9.41 -4.77 -17.31
N THR A 187 8.77 -4.86 -16.13
CA THR A 187 8.40 -3.70 -15.33
C THR A 187 9.08 -3.74 -13.98
N TRP A 188 9.78 -2.65 -13.65
CA TRP A 188 10.35 -2.40 -12.33
C TRP A 188 9.56 -1.31 -11.62
N VAL A 189 9.30 -1.49 -10.33
CA VAL A 189 8.71 -0.46 -9.47
C VAL A 189 9.75 -0.04 -8.43
N ALA A 190 10.08 1.24 -8.47
CA ALA A 190 10.97 1.92 -7.55
C ALA A 190 10.15 2.62 -6.46
N HIS A 191 10.46 2.38 -5.18
CA HIS A 191 9.92 3.17 -4.07
C HIS A 191 11.02 4.03 -3.47
N PHE A 192 10.76 5.33 -3.39
CA PHE A 192 11.64 6.29 -2.72
C PHE A 192 11.42 6.28 -1.21
N SER A 193 12.46 6.64 -0.47
CA SER A 193 12.42 6.77 0.98
C SER A 193 11.44 7.86 1.39
N HIS A 194 10.95 7.75 2.62
CA HIS A 194 10.00 8.72 3.16
C HIS A 194 10.59 10.14 3.22
N ALA A 195 11.87 10.25 3.57
CA ALA A 195 12.59 11.52 3.61
C ALA A 195 12.65 12.19 2.22
N ALA A 196 13.15 11.47 1.20
CA ALA A 196 13.23 11.99 -0.17
C ALA A 196 11.85 12.35 -0.73
N SER A 197 10.85 11.52 -0.45
CA SER A 197 9.47 11.75 -0.91
C SER A 197 8.85 13.01 -0.30
N THR A 198 9.21 13.35 0.94
CA THR A 198 8.68 14.52 1.66
C THR A 198 9.40 15.80 1.24
N GLU A 199 10.73 15.77 1.12
CA GLU A 199 11.55 16.93 0.74
C GLU A 199 11.17 17.48 -0.65
N HIS A 200 10.83 16.59 -1.59
CA HIS A 200 10.57 16.93 -2.99
C HIS A 200 9.10 16.72 -3.39
N GLN A 201 8.15 16.95 -2.48
CA GLN A 201 6.73 16.64 -2.66
C GLN A 201 6.11 17.16 -3.99
N ASN A 202 6.54 18.34 -4.49
CA ASN A 202 5.93 19.03 -5.63
C ASN A 202 6.90 19.38 -6.77
N SER A 203 8.12 18.83 -6.81
CA SER A 203 9.01 19.16 -7.94
C SER A 203 8.63 18.37 -9.19
N ASP A 204 7.97 19.05 -10.13
CA ASP A 204 7.92 18.66 -11.54
C ASP A 204 9.31 18.77 -12.20
N ASP A 205 10.23 19.50 -11.57
CA ASP A 205 11.62 19.71 -12.02
C ASP A 205 12.52 18.49 -11.83
N ASN A 206 12.19 17.57 -10.90
CA ASN A 206 12.96 16.35 -10.71
C ASN A 206 12.31 15.22 -11.49
N SER A 207 12.99 14.75 -12.54
CA SER A 207 12.60 13.52 -13.22
C SER A 207 12.85 12.32 -12.30
N TRP A 208 11.87 12.01 -11.44
CA TRP A 208 11.91 10.85 -10.52
C TRP A 208 12.17 9.55 -11.27
N SER A 209 11.69 9.46 -12.51
CA SER A 209 11.99 8.35 -13.43
C SER A 209 13.47 8.30 -13.80
N GLU A 210 14.11 9.43 -14.12
CA GLU A 210 15.55 9.47 -14.39
C GLU A 210 16.36 9.13 -13.14
N SER A 211 15.99 9.66 -11.98
CA SER A 211 16.64 9.31 -10.72
C SER A 211 16.53 7.82 -10.40
N ALA A 212 15.34 7.23 -10.56
CA ALA A 212 15.12 5.80 -10.38
C ALA A 212 15.93 4.97 -11.37
N CYS A 213 15.96 5.37 -12.65
CA CYS A 213 16.74 4.68 -13.69
C CYS A 213 18.24 4.77 -13.43
N ALA A 214 18.76 5.92 -13.02
CA ALA A 214 20.17 6.14 -12.73
C ALA A 214 20.61 5.29 -11.52
N GLN A 215 19.82 5.29 -10.45
CA GLN A 215 20.11 4.47 -9.27
C GLN A 215 20.00 2.97 -9.59
N MET A 216 18.97 2.55 -10.32
CA MET A 216 18.81 1.16 -10.76
C MET A 216 19.96 0.71 -11.67
N ALA A 217 20.41 1.58 -12.59
CA ALA A 217 21.55 1.30 -13.46
C ALA A 217 22.83 1.10 -12.64
N ALA A 218 23.06 1.93 -11.62
CA ALA A 218 24.19 1.79 -10.72
C ALA A 218 24.15 0.47 -9.92
N VAL A 219 22.96 0.05 -9.44
CA VAL A 219 22.79 -1.22 -8.73
C VAL A 219 23.12 -2.42 -9.63
N PHE A 220 22.62 -2.42 -10.88
CA PHE A 220 22.77 -3.56 -11.79
C PHE A 220 24.01 -3.49 -12.70
N GLY A 221 24.92 -2.54 -12.47
CA GLY A 221 26.10 -2.33 -13.31
C GLY A 221 25.76 -2.04 -14.78
N GLN A 222 24.58 -1.48 -15.03
CA GLN A 222 24.09 -1.14 -16.37
C GLN A 222 24.41 0.31 -16.72
N VAL A 223 24.32 0.64 -18.00
CA VAL A 223 24.46 2.01 -18.50
C VAL A 223 23.21 2.42 -19.25
N ASN A 224 22.77 3.67 -19.07
CA ASN A 224 21.70 4.30 -19.85
C ASN A 224 20.38 3.51 -19.91
N LEU A 225 19.91 3.02 -18.75
CA LEU A 225 18.58 2.42 -18.67
C LEU A 225 17.52 3.47 -19.03
N LYS A 226 16.76 3.19 -20.09
CA LYS A 226 15.70 4.06 -20.60
C LYS A 226 14.39 3.29 -20.71
N PRO A 227 13.40 3.57 -19.85
CA PRO A 227 12.12 2.90 -19.93
C PRO A 227 11.36 3.42 -21.16
N GLN A 228 10.62 2.52 -21.82
CA GLN A 228 9.69 2.89 -22.90
C GLN A 228 8.51 3.68 -22.33
N HIS A 229 8.09 3.33 -21.11
CA HIS A 229 7.01 3.99 -20.39
C HIS A 229 7.38 4.11 -18.92
N SER A 230 7.06 5.25 -18.32
CA SER A 230 7.11 5.42 -16.87
C SER A 230 5.82 6.02 -16.34
N TYR A 231 5.52 5.68 -15.09
CA TYR A 231 4.41 6.24 -14.34
C TYR A 231 4.86 6.50 -12.91
N GLN A 232 4.45 7.62 -12.35
CA GLN A 232 4.80 7.99 -10.98
C GLN A 232 3.54 8.23 -10.15
N HIS A 233 3.63 7.91 -8.86
CA HIS A 233 2.55 8.16 -7.93
C HIS A 233 3.11 8.62 -6.58
N TYR A 234 2.44 9.60 -5.98
CA TYR A 234 2.76 10.13 -4.66
C TYR A 234 1.72 9.69 -3.64
N TRP A 235 2.09 8.74 -2.78
CA TRP A 235 1.29 8.30 -1.67
C TRP A 235 1.51 9.23 -0.48
N ARG A 236 0.67 10.27 -0.32
CA ARG A 236 0.78 11.24 0.80
C ARG A 236 0.71 10.57 2.17
N TYR A 237 -0.14 9.55 2.30
CA TYR A 237 -0.38 8.81 3.54
C TYR A 237 -0.02 7.33 3.32
N ALA A 238 1.22 7.05 2.92
CA ALA A 238 1.65 5.69 2.54
C ALA A 238 1.69 4.75 3.76
N ARG A 239 2.13 5.26 4.91
CA ARG A 239 2.24 4.49 6.14
C ARG A 239 2.28 5.40 7.37
N LEU A 240 1.75 4.91 8.50
CA LEU A 240 1.97 5.53 9.80
C LEU A 240 3.40 5.24 10.32
N SER A 241 4.13 6.27 10.72
CA SER A 241 5.45 6.16 11.35
C SER A 241 5.39 5.39 12.68
N HIS A 242 6.47 4.67 13.01
CA HIS A 242 6.64 4.03 14.32
C HIS A 242 6.65 5.01 15.51
N GLN A 243 6.93 6.29 15.25
CA GLN A 243 6.85 7.36 16.26
C GLN A 243 5.41 7.87 16.46
N GLY A 244 4.50 7.56 15.53
CA GLY A 244 3.11 7.96 15.63
C GLY A 244 2.31 7.08 16.58
N THR A 245 1.40 7.70 17.33
CA THR A 245 0.43 6.98 18.16
C THR A 245 -0.53 6.19 17.27
N LEU A 246 -0.73 4.91 17.54
CA LEU A 246 -1.74 4.11 16.85
C LEU A 246 -3.13 4.59 17.28
N PRO A 247 -4.02 4.99 16.34
CA PRO A 247 -5.38 5.37 16.71
C PRO A 247 -6.23 4.20 17.23
N GLY A 248 -5.80 2.95 16.99
CA GLY A 248 -6.53 1.75 17.37
C GLY A 248 -7.72 1.46 16.46
N MET A 249 -8.59 0.55 16.88
CA MET A 249 -9.92 0.39 16.27
C MET A 249 -10.93 1.18 17.09
N LEU A 250 -11.90 1.77 16.40
CA LEU A 250 -13.02 2.48 17.03
C LEU A 250 -14.31 1.74 16.71
N SER A 251 -15.16 1.55 17.72
CA SER A 251 -16.49 0.99 17.55
C SER A 251 -17.39 1.58 18.63
N ASP A 252 -18.50 2.18 18.21
CA ASP A 252 -19.57 2.61 19.11
C ASP A 252 -20.88 1.94 18.65
N PRO A 253 -21.29 0.84 19.32
CA PRO A 253 -22.51 0.14 18.99
C PRO A 253 -23.80 0.93 19.21
N ALA A 254 -23.80 1.90 20.12
CA ALA A 254 -24.96 2.75 20.34
C ALA A 254 -25.14 3.73 19.17
N LEU A 255 -24.02 4.25 18.64
CA LEU A 255 -24.02 5.07 17.43
C LEU A 255 -24.15 4.25 16.14
N LYS A 256 -23.86 2.94 16.19
CA LYS A 256 -23.72 2.08 15.00
C LYS A 256 -22.68 2.63 14.02
N LEU A 257 -21.58 3.12 14.57
CA LEU A 257 -20.47 3.71 13.83
C LEU A 257 -19.18 2.99 14.27
N ALA A 258 -18.29 2.76 13.32
CA ALA A 258 -16.99 2.17 13.59
C ALA A 258 -15.92 2.70 12.62
N ALA A 259 -14.65 2.56 13.00
CA ALA A 259 -13.53 2.86 12.16
C ALA A 259 -12.36 1.92 12.41
N ALA A 260 -11.72 1.47 11.33
CA ALA A 260 -10.59 0.55 11.39
C ALA A 260 -9.74 0.66 10.12
N GLY A 261 -8.44 0.42 10.25
CA GLY A 261 -7.55 0.37 9.10
C GLY A 261 -6.20 -0.23 9.47
N ASP A 262 -5.27 -0.23 8.53
CA ASP A 262 -3.88 -0.62 8.77
C ASP A 262 -3.26 0.17 9.94
N TRP A 263 -3.64 1.44 10.06
CA TRP A 263 -3.26 2.36 11.13
C TRP A 263 -3.70 1.93 12.52
N SER A 264 -4.67 1.03 12.65
CA SER A 264 -5.05 0.47 13.95
C SER A 264 -3.91 -0.35 14.58
N PHE A 265 -3.04 -0.97 13.78
CA PHE A 265 -2.03 -1.92 14.26
C PHE A 265 -0.63 -1.84 13.57
N GLY A 266 -0.29 -0.77 12.84
CA GLY A 266 1.09 -0.58 12.35
C GLY A 266 1.31 -0.47 10.84
N GLY A 267 0.29 -0.05 10.07
CA GLY A 267 0.47 0.47 8.71
C GLY A 267 0.92 -0.57 7.68
N SER A 268 0.38 -1.79 7.75
CA SER A 268 0.73 -2.88 6.85
C SER A 268 -0.53 -3.65 6.43
N ILE A 269 -0.43 -4.46 5.37
CA ILE A 269 -1.53 -5.36 4.98
C ILE A 269 -1.93 -6.32 6.12
N PRO A 270 -0.99 -6.98 6.83
CA PRO A 270 -1.33 -7.76 8.03
C PRO A 270 -2.05 -6.93 9.10
N SER A 271 -1.61 -5.68 9.33
CA SER A 271 -2.31 -4.77 10.26
C SER A 271 -3.74 -4.48 9.80
N ALA A 272 -3.98 -4.29 8.51
CA ALA A 272 -5.32 -4.06 7.95
C ALA A 272 -6.22 -5.30 8.09
N ILE A 273 -5.68 -6.49 7.81
CA ILE A 273 -6.39 -7.77 7.98
C ILE A 273 -6.77 -7.96 9.44
N LYS A 274 -5.84 -7.70 10.36
CA LYS A 274 -6.08 -7.77 11.81
C LYS A 274 -7.17 -6.78 12.25
N ALA A 275 -7.15 -5.56 11.73
CA ALA A 275 -8.17 -4.54 11.98
C ALA A 275 -9.55 -4.96 11.48
N ALA A 276 -9.65 -5.48 10.25
CA ALA A 276 -10.91 -5.95 9.69
C ALA A 276 -11.46 -7.16 10.46
N THR A 277 -10.62 -8.14 10.78
CA THR A 277 -11.02 -9.36 11.52
C THR A 277 -11.43 -9.05 12.96
N GLY A 278 -10.69 -8.16 13.62
CA GLY A 278 -11.03 -7.67 14.94
C GLY A 278 -12.37 -6.94 14.95
N LEU A 279 -12.59 -6.04 13.98
CA LEU A 279 -13.83 -5.28 13.91
C LEU A 279 -15.03 -6.19 13.59
N HIS A 280 -14.87 -7.11 12.64
CA HIS A 280 -15.89 -8.12 12.35
C HIS A 280 -16.28 -8.90 13.60
N SER A 281 -15.29 -9.35 14.39
CA SER A 281 -15.54 -10.11 15.62
C SER A 281 -16.30 -9.32 16.68
N GLN A 282 -16.04 -8.01 16.80
CA GLN A 282 -16.79 -7.12 17.69
C GLN A 282 -18.24 -6.93 17.21
N LEU A 283 -18.45 -6.73 15.91
CA LEU A 283 -19.78 -6.47 15.35
C LEU A 283 -20.66 -7.72 15.33
N ALA A 284 -20.10 -8.89 15.05
CA ALA A 284 -20.81 -10.16 15.01
C ALA A 284 -21.41 -10.60 16.37
N GLN A 285 -20.98 -9.98 17.48
CA GLN A 285 -21.56 -10.21 18.80
C GLN A 285 -22.80 -9.35 19.07
N ILE A 286 -23.06 -8.37 18.20
CA ILE A 286 -24.04 -7.30 18.40
C ILE A 286 -25.15 -7.33 17.34
N LEU A 287 -24.81 -7.79 16.12
CA LEU A 287 -25.73 -8.03 15.01
C LEU A 287 -26.38 -9.42 15.12
#